data_AF-A0A600J8L4-F1
#
_entry.id   AF-A0A600J8L4-F1
#
_cell.length_a   1.000
_cell.length_b   1.000
_cell.length_c   1.000
_cell.angle_alpha   90.00
_cell.angle_beta   90.00
_cell.angle_gamma   90.00
#
_symmetry.space_group_name_H-M   'P 1'
#
loop_
_entity.id
_entity.type
_entity.pdbx_description
1 polymer ?
#
loop_
_entity_poly.entity_id
_entity_poly.type
_entity_poly.pdbx_seq_one_letter_code
_entity_poly.pdbx_strand_id
1 'polypeptide(L)'
;MPWQPMRRCTEPGCNKRVKSGKCDEHKREAWRAEDARRGHRRARGYSASWEKYRAQYLKRQPLCVECQKLGLYVPAKIVDHIIPIDGGDDVLFWPEWNHQPLCQMHHNQKTTQQDPITKANRKAGLYREQEKRAAHRNDWIYEASNE
;
A
#
# COMPACT_ATOMS: atom_id res chain seq x y z
N MET A 1 -15.55 37.53 16.20
CA MET A 1 -14.41 36.61 16.12
C MET A 1 -13.13 37.43 16.11
N PRO A 2 -12.10 37.09 16.91
CA PRO A 2 -10.83 37.80 16.86
C PRO A 2 -10.19 37.62 15.47
N TRP A 3 -9.79 38.73 14.84
CA TRP A 3 -9.13 38.70 13.54
C TRP A 3 -7.70 38.20 13.69
N GLN A 4 -7.34 37.14 12.95
CA GLN A 4 -5.99 36.59 12.96
C GLN A 4 -5.14 37.27 11.87
N PRO A 5 -4.04 37.95 12.23
CA PRO A 5 -3.13 38.51 11.25
C PRO A 5 -2.45 37.42 10.41
N MET A 6 -2.24 37.70 9.13
CA MET A 6 -1.51 36.78 8.25
C MET A 6 -0.06 36.62 8.70
N ARG A 7 0.38 35.36 8.80
CA ARG A 7 1.72 34.97 9.22
C ARG A 7 2.62 34.77 8.01
N ARG A 8 3.93 34.77 8.22
CA ARG A 8 4.88 34.34 7.17
C ARG A 8 4.71 32.85 6.88
N CYS A 9 4.98 32.47 5.64
CA CYS A 9 5.13 31.08 5.24
C CYS A 9 6.16 30.38 6.15
N THR A 10 5.89 29.13 6.52
CA THR A 10 6.77 28.33 7.39
C THR A 10 8.07 27.86 6.70
N GLU A 11 8.17 27.98 5.37
CA GLU A 11 9.40 27.63 4.65
C GLU A 11 10.53 28.62 4.98
N PRO A 12 11.74 28.14 5.37
CA PRO A 12 12.87 29.00 5.68
C PRO A 12 13.17 29.98 4.54
N GLY A 13 13.30 31.26 4.85
CA GLY A 13 13.59 32.32 3.87
C GLY A 13 12.39 32.82 3.05
N CYS A 14 11.20 32.21 3.17
CA CYS A 14 10.02 32.71 2.45
C CYS A 14 9.34 33.88 3.16
N ASN A 15 9.07 34.96 2.44
CA ASN A 15 8.41 36.16 2.96
C ASN A 15 6.90 36.27 2.64
N LYS A 16 6.32 35.28 1.92
CA LYS A 16 4.89 35.30 1.56
C LYS A 16 4.00 35.22 2.80
N ARG A 17 2.91 35.98 2.80
CA ARG A 17 1.91 36.01 3.88
C ARG A 17 0.80 34.99 3.63
N VAL A 18 0.48 34.19 4.65
CA VAL A 18 -0.52 33.11 4.62
C VAL A 18 -1.37 33.11 5.89
N LYS A 19 -2.55 32.49 5.83
CA LYS A 19 -3.39 32.26 7.02
C LYS A 19 -2.71 31.30 8.00
N SER A 20 -2.10 30.22 7.49
CA SER A 20 -1.31 29.25 8.25
C SER A 20 -0.41 28.41 7.32
N GLY A 21 0.72 27.91 7.85
CA GLY A 21 1.57 26.91 7.20
C GLY A 21 2.41 27.42 6.02
N LYS A 22 2.54 26.57 4.99
CA LYS A 22 3.28 26.88 3.75
C LYS A 22 2.40 27.67 2.75
N CYS A 23 3.01 28.51 1.91
CA CYS A 23 2.32 29.16 0.79
C CYS A 23 2.03 28.17 -0.33
N ASP A 24 1.17 28.53 -1.28
CA ASP A 24 0.70 27.60 -2.33
C ASP A 24 1.80 27.12 -3.27
N GLU A 25 2.90 27.87 -3.39
CA GLU A 25 4.11 27.42 -4.08
C GLU A 25 4.82 26.30 -3.32
N HIS A 26 5.19 26.53 -2.06
CA HIS A 26 5.85 25.52 -1.23
C HIS A 26 4.96 24.31 -0.90
N LYS A 27 3.62 24.47 -0.91
CA LYS A 27 2.69 23.34 -0.89
C LYS A 27 2.81 22.50 -2.16
N ARG A 28 2.80 23.14 -3.34
CA ARG A 28 2.97 22.44 -4.62
C ARG A 28 4.32 21.77 -4.74
N GLU A 29 5.39 22.39 -4.26
CA GLU A 29 6.72 21.77 -4.22
C GLU A 29 6.76 20.56 -3.28
N ALA A 30 6.19 20.68 -2.09
CA ALA A 30 6.06 19.54 -1.17
C ALA A 30 5.25 18.40 -1.80
N TRP A 31 4.14 18.71 -2.47
CA TRP A 31 3.35 17.71 -3.20
C TRP A 31 4.13 17.07 -4.34
N ARG A 32 4.87 17.85 -5.14
CA ARG A 32 5.72 17.31 -6.21
C ARG A 32 6.82 16.41 -5.67
N ALA A 33 7.47 16.81 -4.58
CA ALA A 33 8.50 15.99 -3.94
C ALA A 33 7.91 14.68 -3.39
N GLU A 34 6.71 14.73 -2.80
CA GLU A 34 6.02 13.54 -2.33
C GLU A 34 5.56 12.63 -3.47
N ASP A 35 4.99 13.18 -4.54
CA ASP A 35 4.59 12.42 -5.74
C ASP A 35 5.80 11.80 -6.43
N ALA A 36 6.93 12.52 -6.53
CA ALA A 36 8.18 11.99 -7.05
C ALA A 36 8.69 10.81 -6.21
N ARG A 37 8.63 10.92 -4.88
CA ARG A 37 9.00 9.83 -3.96
C ARG A 37 8.06 8.63 -4.06
N ARG A 38 6.75 8.86 -4.19
CA ARG A 38 5.74 7.79 -4.31
C ARG A 38 5.78 7.08 -5.66
N GLY A 39 6.30 7.74 -6.69
CA GLY A 39 6.32 7.22 -8.05
C GLY A 39 4.94 7.16 -8.70
N HIS A 40 4.90 6.70 -9.94
CA HIS A 40 3.66 6.63 -10.72
C HIS A 40 2.79 5.42 -10.32
N ARG A 41 1.48 5.49 -10.57
CA ARG A 41 0.51 4.44 -10.16
C ARG A 41 0.89 3.03 -10.64
N ARG A 42 1.44 2.91 -11.85
CA ARG A 42 1.90 1.60 -12.41
C ARG A 42 3.14 1.06 -11.72
N ALA A 43 4.11 1.91 -11.35
CA ALA A 43 5.26 1.50 -10.53
C ALA A 43 4.86 0.97 -9.15
N ARG A 44 3.71 1.40 -8.63
CA ARG A 44 3.13 0.85 -7.40
C ARG A 44 2.34 -0.46 -7.61
N GLY A 45 2.36 -1.03 -8.82
CA GLY A 45 1.74 -2.32 -9.14
C GLY A 45 0.25 -2.27 -9.53
N TYR A 46 -0.39 -1.10 -9.51
CA TYR A 46 -1.79 -0.93 -9.96
C TYR A 46 -1.87 -0.89 -11.50
N SER A 47 -1.58 -2.04 -12.12
CA SER A 47 -1.69 -2.29 -13.55
C SER A 47 -3.08 -2.82 -13.92
N ALA A 48 -3.41 -2.87 -15.22
CA ALA A 48 -4.64 -3.51 -15.70
C ALA A 48 -4.72 -5.00 -15.29
N SER A 49 -3.58 -5.69 -15.24
CA SER A 49 -3.49 -7.08 -14.74
C SER A 49 -3.92 -7.19 -13.28
N TRP A 50 -3.50 -6.23 -12.44
CA TRP A 50 -3.92 -6.18 -11.04
C TRP A 50 -5.42 -5.92 -10.90
N GLU A 51 -5.98 -5.00 -11.67
CA GLU A 51 -7.42 -4.72 -11.64
C GLU A 51 -8.25 -5.95 -12.01
N LYS A 52 -7.82 -6.68 -13.06
CA LYS A 52 -8.44 -7.95 -13.48
C LYS A 52 -8.32 -9.02 -12.38
N TYR A 53 -7.13 -9.21 -11.83
CA TYR A 53 -6.89 -10.14 -10.73
C TYR A 53 -7.76 -9.82 -9.51
N ARG A 54 -7.77 -8.55 -9.08
CA ARG A 54 -8.54 -8.07 -7.94
C ARG A 54 -10.03 -8.36 -8.10
N ALA A 55 -10.60 -8.11 -9.27
CA ALA A 55 -12.01 -8.38 -9.53
C ALA A 55 -12.34 -9.88 -9.41
N GLN A 56 -11.47 -10.75 -9.94
CA GLN A 56 -11.64 -12.20 -9.84
C GLN A 56 -11.46 -12.70 -8.40
N TYR A 57 -10.45 -12.20 -7.70
CA TYR A 57 -10.15 -12.57 -6.32
C TYR A 57 -11.33 -12.22 -5.38
N LEU A 58 -11.85 -10.99 -5.45
CA LEU A 58 -13.00 -10.58 -4.64
C LEU A 58 -14.30 -11.31 -5.01
N LYS A 59 -14.42 -11.82 -6.24
CA LYS A 59 -15.55 -12.69 -6.61
C LYS A 59 -15.47 -14.06 -5.93
N ARG A 60 -14.25 -14.61 -5.79
CA ARG A 60 -14.01 -15.91 -5.11
C ARG A 60 -14.04 -15.76 -3.59
N GLN A 61 -13.55 -14.64 -3.09
CA GLN A 61 -13.43 -14.31 -1.67
C GLN A 61 -14.22 -13.02 -1.35
N PRO A 62 -15.56 -13.08 -1.34
CA PRO A 62 -16.41 -11.89 -1.28
C PRO A 62 -16.48 -11.25 0.11
N LEU A 63 -16.03 -11.94 1.15
CA LEU A 63 -16.19 -11.54 2.54
C LEU A 63 -14.85 -11.17 3.17
N CYS A 64 -14.88 -10.18 4.06
CA CYS A 64 -13.74 -9.76 4.85
C CYS A 64 -13.28 -10.90 5.76
N VAL A 65 -12.02 -11.32 5.65
CA VAL A 65 -11.49 -12.46 6.41
C VAL A 65 -11.50 -12.21 7.91
N GLU A 66 -11.20 -10.98 8.34
CA GLU A 66 -11.22 -10.61 9.77
C GLU A 66 -12.65 -10.54 10.32
N CYS A 67 -13.63 -10.07 9.54
CA CYS A 67 -15.02 -10.11 9.96
C CYS A 67 -15.53 -11.56 10.09
N GLN A 68 -15.15 -12.44 9.15
CA GLN A 68 -15.54 -13.85 9.20
C GLN A 68 -15.02 -14.57 10.44
N LYS A 69 -13.79 -14.27 10.88
CA LYS A 69 -13.25 -14.80 12.15
C LYS A 69 -14.09 -14.42 13.37
N LEU A 70 -14.81 -13.30 13.28
CA LEU A 70 -15.73 -12.81 14.31
C LEU A 70 -17.18 -13.29 14.11
N GLY A 71 -17.44 -14.15 13.12
CA GLY A 71 -18.78 -14.61 12.76
C GLY A 71 -19.63 -13.58 12.01
N LEU A 72 -19.00 -12.52 11.46
CA LEU A 72 -19.69 -11.44 10.75
C LEU A 72 -19.51 -11.54 9.23
N TYR A 73 -20.62 -11.40 8.50
CA TYR A 73 -20.66 -11.46 7.04
C TYR A 73 -20.58 -10.06 6.42
N VAL A 74 -19.39 -9.48 6.40
CA VAL A 74 -19.14 -8.14 5.83
C VAL A 74 -18.45 -8.27 4.47
N PRO A 75 -18.92 -7.59 3.41
CA PRO A 75 -18.28 -7.68 2.10
C PRO A 75 -16.86 -7.08 2.12
N ALA A 76 -15.93 -7.81 1.51
CA ALA A 76 -14.59 -7.32 1.25
C ALA A 76 -14.62 -6.31 0.10
N LYS A 77 -13.87 -5.22 0.27
CA LYS A 77 -13.71 -4.17 -0.74
C LYS A 77 -12.28 -4.05 -1.22
N ILE A 78 -11.33 -4.63 -0.51
CA ILE A 78 -9.90 -4.44 -0.73
C ILE A 78 -9.24 -5.82 -0.74
N VAL A 79 -8.32 -6.01 -1.68
CA VAL A 79 -7.35 -7.10 -1.65
C VAL A 79 -6.07 -6.49 -1.10
N ASP A 80 -5.68 -6.95 0.07
CA ASP A 80 -4.57 -6.42 0.84
C ASP A 80 -3.43 -7.44 0.93
N HIS A 81 -2.20 -6.95 0.97
CA HIS A 81 -1.01 -7.77 1.14
C HIS A 81 -0.77 -8.05 2.62
N ILE A 82 -0.79 -9.33 3.03
CA ILE A 82 -0.54 -9.77 4.42
C ILE A 82 0.84 -9.29 4.88
N ILE A 83 1.87 -9.57 4.08
CA ILE A 83 3.21 -9.00 4.21
C ILE A 83 3.28 -7.79 3.27
N PRO A 84 3.44 -6.56 3.80
CA PRO A 84 3.44 -5.35 2.99
C PRO A 84 4.55 -5.33 1.94
N ILE A 85 4.22 -4.81 0.76
CA ILE A 85 5.10 -4.64 -0.39
C ILE A 85 5.64 -3.21 -0.49
N ASP A 86 6.79 -3.05 -1.13
CA ASP A 86 7.41 -1.74 -1.37
C ASP A 86 7.15 -1.18 -2.79
N GLY A 87 6.64 -2.01 -3.71
CA GLY A 87 6.34 -1.61 -5.09
C GLY A 87 5.72 -2.74 -5.92
N GLY A 88 5.42 -2.45 -7.19
CA GLY A 88 4.84 -3.42 -8.13
C GLY A 88 5.78 -4.56 -8.53
N ASP A 89 7.09 -4.34 -8.43
CA ASP A 89 8.13 -5.30 -8.77
C ASP A 89 8.58 -6.16 -7.57
N ASP A 90 7.93 -6.00 -6.43
CA ASP A 90 8.21 -6.77 -5.22
C ASP A 90 7.86 -8.26 -5.44
N VAL A 91 8.76 -9.16 -5.03
CA VAL A 91 8.53 -10.62 -5.12
C VAL A 91 7.24 -11.04 -4.42
N LEU A 92 6.86 -10.34 -3.35
CA LEU A 92 5.65 -10.59 -2.57
C LEU A 92 4.37 -9.99 -3.18
N PHE A 93 4.46 -9.32 -4.35
CA PHE A 93 3.31 -8.64 -4.97
C PHE A 93 2.23 -9.62 -5.45
N TRP A 94 2.63 -10.69 -6.13
CA TRP A 94 1.70 -11.57 -6.81
C TRP A 94 1.32 -12.89 -6.12
N PRO A 95 2.07 -13.45 -5.16
CA PRO A 95 1.68 -14.69 -4.52
C PRO A 95 0.29 -14.59 -3.89
N GLU A 96 -0.64 -15.45 -4.32
CA GLU A 96 -2.03 -15.43 -3.83
C GLU A 96 -2.12 -15.64 -2.31
N TRP A 97 -1.21 -16.45 -1.74
CA TRP A 97 -1.12 -16.67 -0.29
C TRP A 97 -0.78 -15.40 0.50
N ASN A 98 -0.19 -14.38 -0.15
CA ASN A 98 0.08 -13.09 0.48
C ASN A 98 -1.10 -12.13 0.33
N HIS A 99 -2.22 -12.53 -0.27
CA HIS A 99 -3.40 -11.70 -0.42
C HIS A 99 -4.48 -12.09 0.57
N GLN A 100 -5.19 -11.09 1.10
CA GLN A 100 -6.36 -11.28 1.95
C GLN A 100 -7.50 -10.32 1.57
N PRO A 101 -8.77 -10.77 1.64
CA PRO A 101 -9.93 -9.94 1.41
C PRO A 101 -10.29 -9.15 2.67
N LEU A 102 -10.28 -7.81 2.61
CA LEU A 102 -10.60 -6.95 3.76
C LEU A 102 -11.72 -5.95 3.46
N CYS A 103 -12.51 -5.63 4.48
CA CYS A 103 -13.35 -4.44 4.50
C CYS A 103 -12.48 -3.19 4.78
N GLN A 104 -13.02 -2.00 4.50
CA GLN A 104 -12.28 -0.75 4.67
C GLN A 104 -11.77 -0.55 6.11
N MET A 105 -12.58 -0.92 7.10
CA MET A 105 -12.25 -0.76 8.52
C MET A 105 -11.02 -1.59 8.90
N HIS A 106 -11.04 -2.90 8.63
CA HIS A 106 -9.92 -3.78 8.96
C HIS A 106 -8.67 -3.48 8.15
N HIS A 107 -8.82 -3.09 6.87
CA HIS A 107 -7.68 -2.61 6.09
C HIS A 107 -7.01 -1.40 6.76
N ASN A 108 -7.79 -0.37 7.12
CA ASN A 108 -7.24 0.82 7.78
C ASN A 108 -6.58 0.47 9.12
N GLN A 109 -7.22 -0.40 9.91
CA GLN A 109 -6.66 -0.88 11.17
C GLN A 109 -5.31 -1.58 10.96
N LYS A 110 -5.21 -2.48 9.99
CA LYS A 110 -3.96 -3.16 9.64
C LYS A 110 -2.89 -2.17 9.22
N THR A 111 -3.20 -1.23 8.32
CA THR A 111 -2.25 -0.21 7.86
C THR A 111 -1.67 0.61 9.01
N THR A 112 -2.48 0.95 10.01
CA THR A 112 -2.02 1.77 11.14
C THR A 112 -1.33 0.95 12.23
N GLN A 113 -1.84 -0.24 12.56
CA GLN A 113 -1.42 -0.97 13.76
C GLN A 113 -0.45 -2.12 13.46
N GLN A 114 -0.62 -2.80 12.34
CA GLN A 114 0.10 -4.05 12.04
C GLN A 114 1.23 -3.81 11.03
N ASP A 115 0.96 -3.07 9.95
CA ASP A 115 1.93 -2.85 8.87
C ASP A 115 3.28 -2.28 9.34
N PRO A 116 3.36 -1.32 10.29
CA PRO A 116 4.66 -0.84 10.78
C PRO A 116 5.50 -1.94 11.40
N ILE A 117 4.86 -2.83 12.17
CA ILE A 117 5.51 -3.96 12.84
C ILE A 117 5.93 -5.00 11.79
N THR A 118 5.03 -5.37 10.88
CA THR A 118 5.32 -6.35 9.82
C THR A 118 6.45 -5.86 8.91
N LYS A 119 6.50 -4.57 8.58
CA LYS A 119 7.61 -3.97 7.81
C LYS A 119 8.93 -4.02 8.57
N ALA A 120 8.92 -3.73 9.88
CA ALA A 120 10.11 -3.85 10.71
C ALA A 120 10.61 -5.30 10.75
N ASN A 121 9.68 -6.26 10.89
CA ASN A 121 9.99 -7.70 10.88
C ASN A 121 10.56 -8.15 9.53
N ARG A 122 10.00 -7.67 8.42
CA ARG A 122 10.52 -7.92 7.07
C ARG A 122 11.94 -7.39 6.91
N LYS A 123 12.20 -6.16 7.35
CA LYS A 123 13.54 -5.56 7.34
C LYS A 123 14.53 -6.34 8.22
N ALA A 124 14.06 -6.92 9.33
CA ALA A 124 14.85 -7.80 10.20
C ALA A 124 15.10 -9.20 9.60
N GLY A 125 14.49 -9.52 8.45
CA GLY A 125 14.68 -10.78 7.74
C GLY A 125 13.78 -11.93 8.20
N LEU A 126 12.75 -11.66 9.01
CA LEU A 126 11.83 -12.69 9.50
C LEU A 126 10.97 -13.34 8.40
N TYR A 127 10.89 -12.71 7.21
CA TYR A 127 10.13 -13.22 6.06
C TYR A 127 10.98 -13.76 4.91
N ARG A 128 12.27 -14.04 5.14
CA ARG A 128 13.20 -14.48 4.07
C ARG A 128 12.75 -15.75 3.35
N GLU A 129 12.17 -16.71 4.06
CA GLU A 129 11.68 -17.95 3.45
C GLU A 129 10.48 -17.69 2.53
N GLN A 130 9.58 -16.83 2.97
CA GLN A 130 8.41 -16.40 2.21
C GLN A 130 8.82 -15.63 0.95
N GLU A 131 9.83 -14.76 1.06
CA GLU A 131 10.40 -14.04 -0.08
C GLU A 131 11.08 -14.99 -1.08
N LYS A 132 11.84 -15.98 -0.60
CA LYS A 132 12.41 -17.03 -1.46
C LYS A 132 11.31 -17.81 -2.18
N ARG A 133 10.33 -18.32 -1.43
CA ARG A 133 9.18 -19.05 -2.01
C ARG A 133 8.45 -18.21 -3.06
N ALA A 134 8.30 -16.91 -2.82
CA ALA A 134 7.67 -15.99 -3.76
C ALA A 134 8.50 -15.73 -5.01
N ALA A 135 9.84 -15.66 -4.89
CA ALA A 135 10.75 -15.53 -6.02
C ALA A 135 10.68 -16.76 -6.95
N HIS A 136 10.55 -17.96 -6.38
CA HIS A 136 10.46 -19.23 -7.10
C HIS A 136 9.05 -19.53 -7.68
N ARG A 137 8.11 -18.56 -7.71
CA ARG A 137 6.71 -18.85 -8.12
C ARG A 137 6.57 -19.32 -9.57
N ASN A 138 7.56 -19.03 -10.41
CA ASN A 138 7.55 -19.32 -11.85
C ASN A 138 8.49 -20.47 -12.22
N ASP A 139 9.12 -21.13 -11.24
CA ASP A 139 10.12 -22.17 -11.53
C ASP A 139 9.50 -23.37 -12.25
N TRP A 140 8.23 -23.68 -11.98
CA TRP A 140 7.46 -24.69 -12.70
C TRP A 140 7.33 -24.41 -14.21
N ILE A 141 7.43 -23.15 -14.66
CA ILE A 141 7.43 -22.79 -16.08
C ILE A 141 8.75 -23.22 -16.72
N TYR A 142 9.87 -23.14 -16.00
CA TYR A 142 11.20 -23.51 -16.50
C TYR A 142 11.45 -25.02 -16.43
N GLU A 143 10.92 -25.71 -15.42
CA GLU A 143 11.00 -27.17 -15.29
C GLU A 143 10.19 -27.87 -16.41
N ALA A 144 8.98 -27.38 -16.73
CA ALA A 144 8.15 -27.91 -17.81
C ALA A 144 8.66 -27.59 -19.24
N SER A 145 9.68 -26.72 -19.37
CA SER A 145 10.27 -26.34 -20.66
C SER A 145 11.49 -27.20 -21.05
N ASN A 146 11.96 -28.06 -20.13
CA ASN A 146 13.16 -28.88 -20.28
C ASN A 146 12.84 -30.40 -20.34
N GLU A 147 11.56 -30.76 -20.49
CA GLU A 147 11.07 -32.10 -20.88
C GLU A 147 10.58 -32.09 -22.33
#